data_AF-A0A6V8IL73-F1
#
_entry.id   AF-A0A6V8IL73-F1
#
_cell.length_a   1.000
_cell.length_b   1.000
_cell.length_c   1.000
_cell.angle_alpha   90.00
_cell.angle_beta   90.00
_cell.angle_gamma   90.00
#
_symmetry.space_group_name_H-M   'P 1'
#
loop_
_entity.id
_entity.type
_entity.pdbx_description
1 polymer ?
#
loop_
_entity_poly.entity_id
_entity_poly.type
_entity_poly.pdbx_seq_one_letter_code
_entity_poly.pdbx_strand_id
1 'polypeptide(L)' 'MTTLHDHIQMLRAELTSFHLSKRERRQIERELKEALARRDAQPPA' A
#
# COMPACT_ATOMS: atom_id res chain seq x y z
N MET A 1 -16.66 0.90 -4.51
CA MET A 1 -15.68 1.97 -4.23
C MET A 1 -14.60 1.35 -3.37
N THR A 2 -13.36 1.28 -3.86
CA THR A 2 -12.23 0.79 -3.06
C THR A 2 -11.88 1.85 -2.03
N THR A 3 -11.91 1.48 -0.76
CA THR A 3 -11.51 2.37 0.33
C THR A 3 -9.98 2.47 0.39
N LEU A 4 -9.45 3.50 1.07
CA LEU A 4 -8.01 3.59 1.34
C LEU A 4 -7.50 2.32 2.03
N HIS A 5 -8.34 1.69 2.85
CA HIS A 5 -8.06 0.41 3.49
C HIS A 5 -7.89 -0.72 2.47
N ASP A 6 -8.81 -0.86 1.51
CA ASP A 6 -8.72 -1.86 0.44
C ASP A 6 -7.45 -1.67 -0.40
N HIS A 7 -7.10 -0.42 -0.69
CA HIS A 7 -5.88 -0.10 -1.43
C HIS A 7 -4.61 -0.51 -0.68
N ILE A 8 -4.55 -0.26 0.63
CA ILE A 8 -3.45 -0.73 1.49
C ILE A 8 -3.36 -2.26 1.50
N GLN A 9 -4.49 -2.96 1.57
CA GLN A 9 -4.51 -4.42 1.56
C GLN A 9 -4.06 -4.99 0.22
N MET A 10 -4.42 -4.35 -0.89
CA MET A 10 -3.95 -4.72 -2.23
C MET A 10 -2.44 -4.58 -2.37
N LEU A 11 -1.86 -3.46 -1.94
CA LEU A 11 -0.40 -3.24 -1.95
C LEU A 11 0.36 -4.27 -1.09
N ARG A 12 -0.22 -4.70 0.05
CA ARG A 12 0.37 -5.76 0.88
C ARG A 12 0.31 -7.13 0.20
N ALA A 13 -0.79 -7.43 -0.50
CA ALA A 13 -0.92 -8.66 -1.27
C ALA A 13 0.09 -8.70 -2.44
N GLU A 14 0.27 -7.57 -3.12
CA GLU A 14 1.28 -7.43 -4.18
C GLU A 14 2.69 -7.64 -3.61
N LEU A 15 3.07 -7.01 -2.49
CA LEU A 15 4.38 -7.22 -1.85
C LEU A 15 4.66 -8.67 -1.44
N THR A 16 3.60 -9.45 -1.21
CA THR A 16 3.71 -10.87 -0.86
C THR A 16 3.84 -11.74 -2.11
N SER A 17 3.58 -11.21 -3.31
CA SER A 17 3.77 -11.93 -4.57
C SER A 17 5.25 -12.12 -4.89
N PHE A 18 5.62 -13.37 -5.17
CA PHE A 18 7.01 -13.79 -5.43
C PHE A 18 7.59 -13.25 -6.76
N HIS A 19 6.74 -12.74 -7.65
CA HIS A 19 7.13 -12.31 -9.00
C HIS A 19 7.64 -10.86 -9.10
N LEU A 20 7.68 -10.12 -7.99
CA LEU A 20 8.11 -8.72 -8.00
C LEU A 20 9.62 -8.58 -8.18
N SER A 21 10.02 -7.76 -9.15
CA SER A 21 11.37 -7.25 -9.24
C SER A 21 11.69 -6.33 -8.05
N LYS A 22 12.97 -6.20 -7.70
CA LYS A 22 13.43 -5.29 -6.63
C LYS A 22 12.96 -3.84 -6.84
N ARG A 23 12.81 -3.41 -8.09
CA ARG A 23 12.32 -2.06 -8.43
C ARG A 23 10.82 -1.93 -8.15
N GLU A 24 10.04 -2.91 -8.59
CA GLU A 24 8.58 -2.94 -8.39
C GLU A 24 8.26 -3.03 -6.90
N ARG A 25 8.96 -3.90 -6.16
CA ARG A 25 8.85 -3.98 -4.71
C ARG A 25 9.09 -2.63 -4.02
N ARG A 26 10.14 -1.90 -4.41
CA ARG A 26 10.42 -0.56 -3.85
C ARG A 26 9.35 0.48 -4.19
N GLN A 27 8.74 0.37 -5.37
CA GLN A 27 7.65 1.26 -5.77
C GLN A 27 6.41 1.00 -4.90
N ILE A 28 6.03 -0.27 -4.76
CA ILE A 28 4.88 -0.68 -3.94
C ILE A 28 5.12 -0.36 -2.46
N GLU A 29 6.35 -0.54 -1.93
CA GLU A 29 6.70 -0.14 -0.56
C GLU A 29 6.57 1.37 -0.34
N ARG A 30 6.95 2.21 -1.32
CA ARG A 30 6.76 3.67 -1.24
C ARG A 30 5.28 4.02 -1.24
N GLU A 31 4.52 3.42 -2.14
CA GLU A 31 3.09 3.68 -2.30
C GLU A 31 2.31 3.24 -1.05
N LEU A 32 2.68 2.09 -0.47
CA LEU A 32 2.13 1.61 0.81
C LEU A 32 2.46 2.58 1.95
N LYS A 33 3.69 3.11 2.00
CA LYS A 33 4.08 4.08 3.03
C LYS A 33 3.29 5.38 2.93
N GLU A 34 3.06 5.88 1.72
CA GLU A 34 2.24 7.08 1.50
C GLU A 34 0.77 6.83 1.84
N ALA A 35 0.21 5.67 1.44
CA ALA A 35 -1.16 5.30 1.74
C ALA A 35 -1.39 5.16 3.26
N LEU A 36 -0.44 4.55 3.98
CA LEU A 36 -0.47 4.48 5.44
C LEU A 36 -0.36 5.86 6.08
N ALA A 37 0.52 6.73 5.59
CA ALA A 37 0.64 8.09 6.11
C ALA A 37 -0.65 8.90 5.90
N ARG A 38 -1.32 8.74 4.76
CA ARG A 38 -2.64 9.35 4.51
C ARG A 38 -3.71 8.79 5.43
N ARG A 39 -3.69 7.48 5.70
CA ARG A 39 -4.62 6.84 6.63
C ARG A 39 -4.43 7.33 8.06
N ASP A 40 -3.19 7.49 8.50
CA ASP A 40 -2.88 8.01 9.84
C ASP A 40 -3.16 9.51 9.96
N ALA A 41 -2.93 10.29 8.89
CA ALA A 41 -3.26 11.70 8.83
C ALA A 41 -4.77 11.99 8.74
N GLN A 42 -5.57 10.99 8.35
CA GLN A 42 -7.02 11.06 8.36
C GLN A 42 -7.51 10.39 9.66
N PRO A 43 -7.70 11.16 10.76
CA PRO A 43 -8.20 10.58 11.99
C PRO A 43 -9.56 9.91 11.72
N PRO A 44 -9.84 8.73 12.30
CA PRO A 44 -11.18 8.18 12.24
C PRO A 44 -12.13 9.20 12.90
N ALA A 45 -13.07 9.71 12.10
CA ALA A 45 -14.16 10.57 12.56
C ALA A 45 -15.11 9.81 13.50
#